data_AF-A0A481U5E3-F1
#
_entry.id   AF-A0A481U5E3-F1
#
_cell.length_a   1.000
_cell.length_b   1.000
_cell.length_c   1.000
_cell.angle_alpha   90.00
_cell.angle_beta   90.00
_cell.angle_gamma   90.00
#
_symmetry.space_group_name_H-M   'P 1'
#
loop_
_entity.id
_entity.type
_entity.pdbx_description
1 polymer ?
#
loop_
_entity_poly.entity_id
_entity_poly.type
_entity_poly.pdbx_seq_one_letter_code
_entity_poly.pdbx_strand_id
1 'polypeptide(L)'
;MGPWGLPLLVATLAGCLFPARGCVICDPKVREALNSLEADYLPGHLEANHQKKVMEKIKQAVEDFKDLPIDEDSYMGVVDEATLEKASWSLLKDMKRITDSDAKGELFVKEMLWMLHLAKNTFASYAAQFQKEAFCPNKCGLEEQF
;
A
#
# COMPACT_ATOMS: atom_id res chain seq x y z
N MET A 1 42.91 -30.28 -31.12
CA MET A 1 42.44 -30.16 -29.72
C MET A 1 42.57 -28.69 -29.30
N GLY A 2 41.46 -28.04 -28.95
CA GLY A 2 41.48 -26.83 -28.11
C GLY A 2 41.79 -27.20 -26.64
N PRO A 3 41.77 -26.27 -25.67
CA PRO A 3 40.71 -25.25 -25.52
C PRO A 3 41.24 -23.81 -25.26
N TRP A 4 40.77 -22.80 -25.98
CA TRP A 4 39.63 -21.93 -25.59
C TRP A 4 39.77 -21.28 -24.21
N GLY A 5 40.35 -20.08 -24.20
CA GLY A 5 40.30 -19.17 -23.06
C GLY A 5 38.88 -18.63 -22.89
N LEU A 6 38.29 -18.92 -21.75
CA LEU A 6 37.02 -18.34 -21.31
C LEU A 6 37.27 -16.89 -20.84
N PRO A 7 36.64 -15.87 -21.44
CA PRO A 7 36.60 -14.57 -20.79
C PRO A 7 35.66 -14.69 -19.59
N LEU A 8 36.21 -14.47 -18.39
CA LEU A 8 35.44 -14.27 -17.16
C LEU A 8 34.55 -13.04 -17.34
N LEU A 9 33.31 -13.25 -17.77
CA LEU A 9 32.25 -12.26 -17.69
C LEU A 9 31.86 -12.12 -16.22
N VAL A 10 32.49 -11.18 -15.51
CA VAL A 10 32.00 -10.72 -14.21
C VAL A 10 30.76 -9.86 -14.49
N ALA A 11 29.61 -10.51 -14.54
CA ALA A 11 28.34 -9.81 -14.48
C ALA A 11 28.20 -9.24 -13.06
N THR A 12 28.51 -7.96 -12.87
CA THR A 12 28.08 -7.21 -11.68
C THR A 12 26.57 -7.07 -11.73
N LEU A 13 25.88 -8.11 -11.26
CA LEU A 13 24.42 -8.18 -11.18
C LEU A 13 23.96 -7.42 -9.93
N ALA A 14 23.82 -6.10 -10.08
CA ALA A 14 22.96 -5.31 -9.21
C ALA A 14 21.52 -5.73 -9.49
N GLY A 15 20.83 -6.35 -8.54
CA GLY A 15 19.53 -6.96 -8.84
C GLY A 15 18.60 -7.13 -7.64
N CYS A 16 18.31 -6.04 -6.92
CA CYS A 16 17.06 -5.91 -6.16
C CYS A 16 16.03 -5.16 -7.04
N LEU A 17 15.66 -5.73 -8.19
CA LEU A 17 14.78 -5.13 -9.19
C LEU A 17 13.71 -6.19 -9.48
N PHE A 18 12.41 -6.08 -9.17
CA PHE A 18 11.52 -4.94 -9.06
C PHE A 18 10.73 -5.04 -7.76
N PRO A 19 10.99 -4.18 -6.78
CA PRO A 19 10.22 -4.25 -5.55
C PRO A 19 8.79 -3.73 -5.80
N ALA A 20 7.78 -4.45 -5.31
CA ALA A 20 6.39 -4.01 -5.41
C ALA A 20 6.27 -2.64 -4.74
N ARG A 21 5.69 -1.69 -5.46
CA ARG A 21 5.54 -0.31 -4.97
C ARG A 21 4.70 -0.36 -3.70
N GLY A 22 5.16 0.25 -2.61
CA GLY A 22 4.46 0.31 -1.33
C GLY A 22 3.20 1.17 -1.35
N CYS A 23 2.26 0.83 -2.23
CA CYS A 23 1.16 1.63 -2.70
C CYS A 23 -0.12 0.83 -2.50
N VAL A 24 -0.85 1.07 -1.41
CA VAL A 24 -2.10 0.37 -1.13
C VAL A 24 -3.17 0.65 -2.21
N ILE A 25 -3.17 1.85 -2.80
CA ILE A 25 -4.05 2.19 -3.94
C ILE A 25 -3.73 1.43 -5.24
N CYS A 26 -2.57 0.75 -5.30
CA CYS A 26 -2.19 -0.08 -6.43
C CYS A 26 -2.96 -1.42 -6.43
N ASP A 27 -3.51 -1.84 -5.29
CA ASP A 27 -4.42 -2.98 -5.23
C ASP A 27 -5.76 -2.64 -5.92
N PRO A 28 -6.19 -3.42 -6.92
CA PRO A 28 -7.44 -3.19 -7.62
C PRO A 28 -8.67 -3.22 -6.70
N LYS A 29 -8.67 -4.03 -5.63
CA LYS A 29 -9.77 -4.11 -4.66
C LYS A 29 -9.95 -2.80 -3.90
N VAL A 30 -8.84 -2.13 -3.55
CA VAL A 30 -8.87 -0.82 -2.88
C VAL A 30 -9.45 0.24 -3.82
N ARG A 31 -9.04 0.25 -5.10
CA ARG A 31 -9.58 1.18 -6.09
C ARG A 31 -11.06 0.96 -6.34
N GLU A 32 -11.49 -0.29 -6.43
CA GLU A 32 -12.90 -0.65 -6.58
C GLU A 32 -13.73 -0.18 -5.37
N ALA A 33 -13.23 -0.40 -4.15
CA ALA A 33 -13.91 0.06 -2.95
C ALA A 33 -14.02 1.60 -2.88
N LEU A 34 -12.98 2.33 -3.30
CA LEU A 34 -13.03 3.80 -3.40
C LEU A 34 -14.06 4.25 -4.44
N ASN A 35 -14.15 3.57 -5.58
CA ASN A 35 -15.14 3.88 -6.61
C ASN A 35 -16.57 3.60 -6.11
N SER A 36 -16.80 2.48 -5.44
CA SER A 36 -18.11 2.14 -4.85
C SER A 36 -18.47 3.10 -3.71
N LEU A 37 -17.50 3.53 -2.89
CA LEU A 37 -17.73 4.57 -1.89
C LEU A 37 -18.28 5.85 -2.54
N GLU A 38 -17.64 6.31 -3.63
CA GLU A 38 -18.05 7.51 -4.36
C GLU A 38 -19.40 7.37 -5.06
N ALA A 39 -19.63 6.24 -5.74
CA ALA A 39 -20.81 6.04 -6.58
C ALA A 39 -22.05 5.56 -5.81
N ASP A 40 -21.88 4.72 -4.80
CA ASP A 40 -22.97 3.99 -4.16
C ASP A 40 -23.25 4.50 -2.74
N TYR A 41 -22.20 4.83 -1.97
CA TYR A 41 -22.37 5.22 -0.57
C TYR A 41 -22.60 6.72 -0.40
N LEU A 42 -21.71 7.56 -0.93
CA LEU A 42 -21.76 9.02 -0.73
C LEU A 42 -23.10 9.68 -1.11
N PRO A 43 -23.79 9.30 -2.22
CA PRO A 43 -25.07 9.91 -2.59
C PRO A 43 -26.16 9.81 -1.52
N GLY A 44 -26.16 8.73 -0.73
CA GLY A 44 -27.14 8.51 0.35
C GLY A 44 -26.69 9.00 1.73
N HIS A 45 -25.42 9.37 1.89
CA HIS A 45 -24.80 9.57 3.20
C HIS A 45 -24.15 10.95 3.38
N LEU A 46 -24.03 11.75 2.32
CA LEU A 46 -23.41 13.06 2.36
C LEU A 46 -24.09 14.02 1.38
N GLU A 47 -24.20 15.30 1.74
CA GLU A 47 -24.78 16.33 0.86
C GLU A 47 -24.00 16.47 -0.45
N ALA A 48 -24.72 16.62 -1.57
CA ALA A 48 -24.15 16.61 -2.92
C ALA A 48 -23.02 17.63 -3.16
N ASN A 49 -23.13 18.82 -2.56
CA ASN A 49 -22.11 19.87 -2.62
C ASN A 49 -20.79 19.49 -1.95
N HIS A 50 -20.79 18.53 -1.03
CA HIS A 50 -19.62 18.10 -0.26
C HIS A 50 -18.97 16.81 -0.80
N GLN A 51 -19.71 15.98 -1.54
CA GLN A 51 -19.27 14.65 -1.98
C GLN A 51 -17.93 14.66 -2.71
N LYS A 52 -17.79 15.48 -3.76
CA LYS A 52 -16.54 15.57 -4.54
C LYS A 52 -15.32 15.91 -3.67
N LYS A 53 -15.45 16.95 -2.84
CA LYS A 53 -14.36 17.44 -1.99
C LYS A 53 -13.97 16.42 -0.92
N VAL A 54 -14.94 15.70 -0.36
CA VAL A 54 -14.67 14.63 0.61
C VAL A 54 -13.97 13.46 -0.08
N MET A 55 -14.42 13.06 -1.27
CA MET A 55 -13.81 11.96 -2.00
C MET A 55 -12.36 12.28 -2.42
N GLU A 56 -12.09 13.50 -2.88
CA GLU A 56 -10.72 13.96 -3.18
C GLU A 56 -9.80 13.82 -1.96
N LYS A 57 -10.27 14.21 -0.76
CA LYS A 57 -9.50 14.04 0.47
C LYS A 57 -9.27 12.58 0.84
N ILE A 58 -10.26 11.72 0.65
CA ILE A 58 -10.15 10.28 0.93
C ILE A 58 -9.12 9.65 -0.02
N LYS A 59 -9.20 9.94 -1.33
CA LYS A 59 -8.23 9.44 -2.32
C LYS A 59 -6.82 9.91 -1.99
N GLN A 60 -6.65 11.20 -1.69
CA GLN A 60 -5.36 11.75 -1.28
C GLN A 60 -4.83 11.03 -0.03
N ALA A 61 -5.65 10.86 1.00
CA ALA A 61 -5.23 10.19 2.23
C ALA A 61 -4.79 8.73 2.01
N VAL A 62 -5.39 8.01 1.05
CA VAL A 62 -4.96 6.65 0.67
C VAL A 62 -3.69 6.70 -0.18
N GLU A 63 -3.56 7.66 -1.10
CA GLU A 63 -2.33 7.86 -1.89
C GLU A 63 -1.13 8.17 -0.99
N ASP A 64 -1.33 8.94 0.07
CA ASP A 64 -0.33 9.32 1.06
C ASP A 64 0.20 8.11 1.86
N PHE A 65 -0.36 6.90 1.72
CA PHE A 65 0.17 5.71 2.39
C PHE A 65 1.58 5.38 1.93
N LYS A 66 1.93 5.69 0.68
CA LYS A 66 3.29 5.51 0.15
C LYS A 66 4.27 6.55 0.72
N ASP A 67 3.76 7.67 1.23
CA ASP A 67 4.55 8.78 1.74
C ASP A 67 4.89 8.55 3.21
N LEU A 68 5.75 7.56 3.42
CA LEU A 68 6.39 7.23 4.70
C LEU A 68 7.88 7.64 4.64
N PRO A 69 8.49 7.99 5.78
CA PRO A 69 9.93 8.26 5.84
C PRO A 69 10.73 7.06 5.31
N ILE A 70 11.71 7.35 4.44
CA ILE A 70 12.62 6.31 3.93
C ILE A 70 13.70 6.03 4.97
N ASP A 71 13.81 4.76 5.36
CA ASP A 71 14.72 4.28 6.39
C ASP A 71 14.94 2.77 6.21
N GLU A 72 16.20 2.34 6.19
CA GLU A 72 16.59 0.94 5.88
C GLU A 72 15.99 -0.08 6.87
N ASP A 73 15.80 0.33 8.12
CA ASP A 73 15.26 -0.53 9.18
C ASP A 73 13.72 -0.51 9.26
N SER A 74 13.04 0.28 8.43
CA SER A 74 11.58 0.43 8.52
C SER A 74 10.82 0.60 7.21
N TYR A 75 11.30 1.38 6.23
CA TYR A 75 10.61 1.48 4.94
C TYR A 75 11.51 2.00 3.83
N MET A 76 11.66 1.21 2.76
CA MET A 76 12.44 1.60 1.57
C MET A 76 11.57 2.00 0.36
N GLY A 77 10.32 2.42 0.59
CA GLY A 77 9.37 2.75 -0.49
C GLY A 77 8.66 1.54 -1.09
N VAL A 78 8.90 0.36 -0.53
CA VAL A 78 8.58 -0.92 -1.15
C VAL A 78 8.11 -1.96 -0.15
N VAL A 79 7.25 -2.86 -0.62
CA VAL A 79 6.71 -4.02 0.11
C VAL A 79 6.53 -5.19 -0.86
N ASP A 80 6.51 -6.42 -0.36
CA ASP A 80 6.10 -7.58 -1.17
C ASP A 80 4.58 -7.65 -1.37
N GLU A 81 4.13 -8.55 -2.25
CA GLU A 81 2.71 -8.74 -2.55
C GLU A 81 1.91 -9.17 -1.31
N ALA A 82 2.48 -10.04 -0.46
CA ALA A 82 1.82 -10.51 0.75
C ALA A 82 1.57 -9.37 1.75
N THR A 83 2.54 -8.47 1.93
CA THR A 83 2.40 -7.28 2.79
C THR A 83 1.40 -6.29 2.19
N LEU A 84 1.42 -6.09 0.87
CA LEU A 84 0.43 -5.27 0.18
C LEU A 84 -0.99 -5.83 0.37
N GLU A 85 -1.20 -7.12 0.13
CA GLU A 85 -2.52 -7.77 0.31
C GLU A 85 -3.00 -7.65 1.76
N LYS A 86 -2.12 -7.89 2.74
CA LYS A 86 -2.44 -7.74 4.16
C LYS A 86 -2.86 -6.31 4.50
N ALA A 87 -2.15 -5.32 3.99
CA ALA A 87 -2.47 -3.90 4.19
C ALA A 87 -3.81 -3.52 3.55
N SER A 88 -4.01 -3.89 2.28
CA SER A 88 -5.26 -3.67 1.54
C SER A 88 -6.45 -4.31 2.24
N TRP A 89 -6.33 -5.58 2.65
CA TRP A 89 -7.40 -6.28 3.35
C TRP A 89 -7.75 -5.61 4.69
N SER A 90 -6.74 -5.19 5.47
CA SER A 90 -6.96 -4.48 6.73
C SER A 90 -7.70 -3.16 6.51
N LEU A 91 -7.28 -2.37 5.53
CA LEU A 91 -7.93 -1.10 5.15
C LEU A 91 -9.39 -1.33 4.72
N LEU A 92 -9.62 -2.27 3.82
CA LEU A 92 -10.95 -2.58 3.28
C LEU A 92 -11.91 -3.05 4.37
N LYS A 93 -11.43 -3.84 5.33
CA LYS A 93 -12.22 -4.28 6.49
C LYS A 93 -12.65 -3.09 7.34
N ASP A 94 -11.76 -2.14 7.60
CA ASP A 94 -12.08 -0.96 8.41
C ASP A 94 -12.98 0.04 7.67
N MET A 95 -12.77 0.23 6.36
CA MET A 95 -13.69 0.98 5.49
C MET A 95 -15.09 0.36 5.53
N LYS A 96 -15.18 -0.97 5.35
CA LYS A 96 -16.43 -1.70 5.37
C LYS A 96 -17.15 -1.55 6.71
N ARG A 97 -16.43 -1.59 7.83
CA ARG A 97 -17.02 -1.37 9.16
C ARG A 97 -17.70 0.00 9.27
N ILE A 98 -17.08 1.05 8.74
CA ILE A 98 -17.67 2.40 8.75
C ILE A 98 -18.90 2.44 7.85
N THR A 99 -18.82 1.91 6.63
CA THR A 99 -19.98 1.92 5.72
C THR A 99 -21.14 1.08 6.24
N ASP A 100 -20.86 -0.08 6.85
CA ASP A 100 -21.87 -0.98 7.45
C ASP A 100 -22.52 -0.36 8.70
N SER A 101 -21.89 0.64 9.33
CA SER A 101 -22.47 1.38 10.46
C SER A 101 -23.52 2.41 10.06
N ASP A 102 -23.74 2.64 8.75
CA ASP A 102 -24.67 3.65 8.20
C ASP A 102 -24.37 5.07 8.72
N ALA A 103 -23.09 5.36 9.05
CA ALA A 103 -22.65 6.69 9.47
C ALA A 103 -22.91 7.74 8.36
N LYS A 104 -23.38 8.93 8.74
CA LYS A 104 -23.83 9.97 7.80
C LYS A 104 -23.25 11.34 8.12
N GLY A 105 -23.20 12.19 7.10
CA GLY A 105 -22.81 13.59 7.19
C GLY A 105 -21.42 13.77 7.80
N GLU A 106 -21.32 14.68 8.77
CA GLU A 106 -20.05 15.02 9.42
C GLU A 106 -19.43 13.84 10.18
N LEU A 107 -20.25 12.97 10.78
CA LEU A 107 -19.77 11.82 11.52
C LEU A 107 -19.00 10.86 10.61
N PHE A 108 -19.60 10.51 9.46
CA PHE A 108 -18.93 9.69 8.44
C PHE A 108 -17.58 10.27 8.03
N VAL A 109 -17.53 11.58 7.73
CA VAL A 109 -16.28 12.24 7.30
C VAL A 109 -15.21 12.14 8.38
N LYS A 110 -15.56 12.38 9.64
CA LYS A 110 -14.62 12.30 10.78
C LYS A 110 -14.10 10.89 10.99
N GLU A 111 -15.00 9.90 11.05
CA GLU A 111 -14.62 8.51 11.27
C GLU A 111 -13.78 7.95 10.12
N MET A 112 -14.14 8.26 8.89
CA MET A 112 -13.41 7.79 7.71
C MET A 112 -12.00 8.35 7.65
N LEU A 113 -11.83 9.68 7.82
CA LEU A 113 -10.50 10.30 7.81
C LEU A 113 -9.64 9.86 9.00
N TRP A 114 -10.24 9.69 10.18
CA TRP A 114 -9.53 9.16 11.34
C TRP A 114 -9.08 7.72 11.12
N MET A 115 -9.96 6.87 10.58
CA MET A 115 -9.61 5.50 10.24
C MET A 115 -8.48 5.43 9.21
N LEU A 116 -8.51 6.27 8.17
CA LEU A 116 -7.43 6.33 7.17
C LEU A 116 -6.08 6.71 7.81
N HIS A 117 -6.08 7.64 8.76
CA HIS A 117 -4.88 7.98 9.53
C HIS A 117 -4.34 6.77 10.30
N LEU A 118 -5.21 6.01 10.99
CA LEU A 118 -4.82 4.80 11.70
C LEU A 118 -4.35 3.69 10.76
N ALA A 119 -5.02 3.51 9.62
CA ALA A 119 -4.65 2.53 8.62
C ALA A 119 -3.28 2.84 7.99
N LYS A 120 -2.90 4.11 7.82
CA LYS A 120 -1.54 4.51 7.41
C LYS A 120 -0.49 4.06 8.42
N ASN A 121 -0.74 4.23 9.72
CA ASN A 121 0.18 3.78 10.77
C ASN A 121 0.31 2.24 10.80
N THR A 122 -0.80 1.53 10.57
CA THR A 122 -0.81 0.07 10.43
C THR A 122 0.00 -0.38 9.21
N PHE A 123 -0.17 0.28 8.07
CA PHE A 123 0.63 0.01 6.87
C PHE A 123 2.12 0.22 7.13
N ALA A 124 2.50 1.33 7.76
CA ALA A 124 3.90 1.60 8.14
C ALA A 124 4.47 0.49 9.04
N SER A 125 3.67 -0.05 9.96
CA SER A 125 4.09 -1.16 10.83
C SER A 125 4.30 -2.46 10.05
N TYR A 126 3.44 -2.76 9.08
CA TYR A 126 3.62 -3.93 8.20
C TYR A 126 4.82 -3.79 7.29
N ALA A 127 5.03 -2.60 6.72
CA ALA A 127 6.20 -2.28 5.93
C ALA A 127 7.51 -2.45 6.74
N ALA A 128 7.55 -1.97 7.98
CA ALA A 128 8.70 -2.15 8.86
C ALA A 128 8.97 -3.61 9.22
N GLN A 129 7.92 -4.40 9.40
CA GLN A 129 8.07 -5.84 9.60
C GLN A 129 8.67 -6.50 8.35
N PHE A 130 8.14 -6.17 7.16
CA PHE A 130 8.67 -6.67 5.90
C PHE A 130 10.15 -6.33 5.72
N GLN A 131 10.55 -5.07 5.94
CA GLN A 131 11.94 -4.64 5.81
C GLN A 131 12.89 -5.43 6.71
N LYS A 132 12.46 -5.75 7.94
CA LYS A 132 13.29 -6.48 8.90
C LYS A 132 13.36 -7.98 8.66
N GLU A 133 12.26 -8.58 8.20
CA GLU A 133 12.09 -10.04 8.22
C GLU A 133 12.18 -10.68 6.83
N ALA A 134 11.79 -9.96 5.79
CA ALA A 134 11.53 -10.53 4.47
C ALA A 134 12.19 -9.75 3.31
N PHE A 135 12.61 -8.50 3.50
CA PHE A 135 13.33 -7.75 2.49
C PHE A 135 14.80 -8.17 2.44
N CYS A 136 15.22 -8.75 1.31
CA CYS A 136 16.59 -9.25 1.07
C CYS A 136 17.19 -10.04 2.26
N PRO A 137 16.57 -11.16 2.69
CA PRO A 137 16.96 -11.88 3.90
C PRO A 137 18.28 -12.66 3.73
N ASN A 138 18.73 -12.88 2.49
CA ASN A 138 19.91 -13.66 2.19
C ASN A 138 21.20 -12.94 2.64
N LYS A 139 22.00 -13.63 3.46
CA LYS A 139 23.29 -13.11 3.94
C LYS A 139 24.39 -13.14 2.87
N CYS A 140 24.20 -13.93 1.83
CA CYS A 140 25.08 -14.04 0.67
C CYS A 140 24.30 -14.58 -0.55
N GLY A 141 24.89 -14.44 -1.75
CA GLY A 141 24.25 -14.85 -3.00
C GLY A 141 23.28 -13.81 -3.56
N LEU A 142 22.58 -14.17 -4.64
CA LEU A 142 21.49 -13.37 -5.21
C LEU A 142 20.19 -14.13 -4.97
N GLU A 143 19.20 -13.43 -4.43
CA GLU A 143 17.83 -13.91 -4.28
C GLU A 143 16.94 -12.97 -5.10
N GLU A 144 16.14 -13.52 -6.00
CA GLU A 144 15.15 -12.75 -6.77
C GLU A 144 13.85 -12.67 -5.98
N GLN A 145 13.45 -11.45 -5.61
CA GLN A 145 12.16 -11.17 -4.97
C GLN A 145 11.20 -10.61 -6.03
N PHE A 146 10.08 -11.29 -6.24
CA PHE A 146 9.00 -10.93 -7.18
C PHE A 146 7.81 -10.36 -6.41
#